data_AF-A0A372R8T1-F1
#
_entry.id   AF-A0A372R8T1-F1
#
_cell.length_a   1.000
_cell.length_b   1.000
_cell.length_c   1.000
_cell.angle_alpha   90.00
_cell.angle_beta   90.00
_cell.angle_gamma   90.00
#
_symmetry.space_group_name_H-M   'P 1'
#
loop_
_entity.id
_entity.type
_entity.pdbx_description
1 polymer ?
#
loop_
_entity_poly.entity_id
_entity_poly.type
_entity_poly.pdbx_seq_one_letter_code
_entity_poly.pdbx_strand_id
1 'polypeptide(L)'
;MLTKVLYELRGNLELDPTRFKQMIEKADPRLQGLFDKLVKALVPDNRSAYNKVEARKTIVSLCYIMAGLRNKFVNDFKLEVGLFLSASGATRAAIDTMNSIGFSAYYTTVNNFKRKLANEHPLNIRNFFSKHSDHLYIYNLDDYHDIHEKRRPDTVTLSTAKHMATSICKQVLGCAPIPIVF
;
A
#
# COMPACT_ATOMS: atom_id res chain seq x y z
N MET A 1 -20.36 9.94 5.95
CA MET A 1 -20.80 11.35 5.91
C MET A 1 -19.62 12.23 5.53
N LEU A 2 -18.76 12.70 6.44
CA LEU A 2 -17.59 13.52 6.09
C LEU A 2 -16.56 12.78 5.21
N THR A 3 -16.14 11.57 5.62
CA THR A 3 -15.14 10.79 4.86
C THR A 3 -15.60 10.39 3.46
N LYS A 4 -16.91 10.35 3.21
CA LYS A 4 -17.48 10.08 1.87
C LYS A 4 -17.38 11.33 0.99
N VAL A 5 -17.83 12.48 1.51
CA VAL A 5 -17.69 13.78 0.84
C VAL A 5 -16.23 14.07 0.47
N LEU A 6 -15.31 13.89 1.43
CA LEU A 6 -13.89 14.12 1.19
C LEU A 6 -13.26 13.12 0.20
N TYR A 7 -13.81 11.90 0.10
CA TYR A 7 -13.37 10.91 -0.87
C TYR A 7 -13.82 11.23 -2.30
N GLU A 8 -15.03 11.75 -2.45
CA GLU A 8 -15.55 12.21 -3.74
C GLU A 8 -14.79 13.45 -4.25
N LEU A 9 -14.35 14.31 -3.32
CA LEU A 9 -13.60 15.55 -3.61
C LEU A 9 -12.08 15.38 -3.65
N ARG A 10 -11.56 14.14 -3.59
CA ARG A 10 -10.12 13.83 -3.42
C ARG A 10 -9.15 14.43 -4.44
N GLY A 11 -9.64 14.99 -5.54
CA GLY A 11 -8.83 15.68 -6.57
C GLY A 11 -8.70 17.19 -6.39
N ASN A 12 -9.55 17.82 -5.58
CA ASN A 12 -9.57 19.27 -5.34
C ASN A 12 -9.46 19.53 -3.84
N LEU A 13 -8.22 19.57 -3.34
CA LEU A 13 -7.95 19.83 -1.93
C LEU A 13 -8.23 21.30 -1.61
N GLU A 14 -9.17 21.55 -0.69
CA GLU A 14 -9.44 22.87 -0.14
C GLU A 14 -8.86 22.95 1.27
N LEU A 15 -7.83 23.79 1.44
CA LEU A 15 -7.09 23.92 2.70
C LEU A 15 -7.49 25.16 3.49
N ASP A 16 -8.21 26.10 2.88
CA ASP A 16 -8.77 27.23 3.61
C ASP A 16 -9.91 26.76 4.53
N PRO A 17 -9.85 26.99 5.86
CA PRO A 17 -10.87 26.51 6.79
C PRO A 17 -12.28 27.00 6.52
N THR A 18 -12.43 28.23 6.01
CA THR A 18 -13.75 28.83 5.78
C THR A 18 -14.39 28.21 4.53
N ARG A 19 -13.62 28.10 3.45
CA ARG A 19 -14.05 27.45 2.21
C ARG A 19 -14.26 25.96 2.42
N PHE A 20 -13.39 25.28 3.17
CA PHE A 20 -13.53 23.87 3.53
C PHE A 20 -14.86 23.63 4.25
N LYS A 21 -15.19 24.45 5.26
CA LYS A 21 -16.48 24.38 5.96
C LYS A 21 -17.65 24.50 4.98
N GLN A 22 -17.67 25.55 4.17
CA GLN A 22 -18.74 25.79 3.20
C GLN A 22 -18.87 24.63 2.21
N MET A 23 -17.74 24.08 1.74
CA MET A 23 -17.67 22.96 0.83
C MET A 23 -18.31 21.69 1.43
N ILE A 24 -17.94 21.31 2.66
CA ILE A 24 -18.49 20.09 3.28
C ILE A 24 -19.97 20.24 3.66
N GLU A 25 -20.40 21.43 4.08
CA GLU A 25 -21.79 21.69 4.46
C GLU A 25 -22.71 21.75 3.23
N LYS A 26 -22.21 22.29 2.11
CA LYS A 26 -22.91 22.28 0.82
C LYS A 26 -23.04 20.86 0.25
N ALA A 27 -22.01 20.03 0.42
CA ALA A 27 -22.00 18.67 -0.10
C ALA A 27 -22.94 17.72 0.67
N ASP A 28 -23.07 17.88 1.99
CA ASP A 28 -24.02 17.11 2.79
C ASP A 28 -24.57 18.00 3.92
N PRO A 29 -25.85 18.41 3.87
CA PRO A 29 -26.46 19.27 4.89
C PRO A 29 -26.36 18.73 6.31
N ARG A 30 -26.22 17.41 6.50
CA ARG A 30 -26.05 16.81 7.83
C ARG A 30 -24.69 17.13 8.45
N LEU A 31 -23.72 17.62 7.67
CA LEU A 31 -22.41 18.08 8.15
C LEU A 31 -22.44 19.53 8.67
N GLN A 32 -23.60 20.21 8.60
CA GLN A 32 -23.74 21.57 9.09
C GLN A 32 -23.32 21.70 10.56
N GLY A 33 -22.41 22.64 10.82
CA GLY A 33 -21.84 22.88 12.15
C GLY A 33 -20.86 21.82 12.65
N LEU A 34 -20.56 20.76 11.88
CA LEU A 34 -19.59 19.73 12.28
C LEU A 34 -18.20 20.34 12.46
N PHE A 35 -17.75 21.16 11.51
CA PHE A 35 -16.42 21.77 11.58
C PHE A 35 -16.28 22.68 12.79
N ASP A 36 -17.30 23.49 13.10
CA ASP A 36 -17.28 24.36 14.27
C ASP A 36 -17.27 23.56 15.58
N LYS A 37 -18.00 22.43 15.64
CA LYS A 37 -17.93 21.50 16.78
C LYS A 37 -16.54 20.91 16.96
N LEU A 38 -15.87 20.53 15.86
CA LEU A 38 -14.48 20.02 15.91
C LEU A 38 -13.51 21.09 16.39
N VAL A 39 -13.63 22.32 15.89
CA VAL A 39 -12.82 23.47 16.34
C VAL A 39 -13.04 23.72 17.83
N LYS A 40 -14.29 23.76 18.30
CA LYS A 40 -14.61 23.95 19.71
C LYS A 40 -14.09 22.82 20.60
N ALA A 41 -14.10 21.58 20.12
CA ALA A 41 -13.64 20.43 20.89
C ALA A 41 -12.11 20.32 20.99
N LEU A 42 -11.38 20.73 19.93
CA LEU A 42 -9.94 20.50 19.81
C LEU A 42 -9.09 21.75 20.08
N VAL A 43 -9.68 22.95 20.03
CA VAL A 43 -8.96 24.22 20.23
C VAL A 43 -9.35 24.83 21.58
N PRO A 44 -8.41 24.93 22.54
CA PRO A 44 -8.65 25.61 23.82
C PRO A 44 -9.00 27.10 23.65
N ASP A 45 -9.91 27.59 24.50
CA ASP A 45 -10.38 28.98 24.46
C ASP A 45 -9.29 30.01 24.80
N ASN A 46 -8.30 29.61 25.61
CA ASN A 46 -7.18 30.46 26.05
C ASN A 46 -6.08 30.68 25.00
N ARG A 47 -6.23 30.15 23.77
CA ARG A 47 -5.24 30.36 22.70
C ARG A 47 -5.30 31.78 22.12
N SER A 48 -4.14 32.28 21.69
CA SER A 48 -4.02 33.54 20.95
C SER A 48 -4.79 33.49 19.62
N ALA A 49 -5.17 34.67 19.10
CA ALA A 49 -5.91 34.76 17.84
C ALA A 49 -5.16 34.09 16.66
N TYR A 50 -3.85 34.31 16.57
CA TYR A 50 -3.00 33.67 15.56
C TYR A 50 -3.02 32.14 15.68
N ASN A 51 -2.84 31.61 16.90
CA ASN A 51 -2.82 30.17 17.14
C ASN A 51 -4.20 29.51 16.91
N LYS A 52 -5.29 30.27 17.07
CA LYS A 52 -6.65 29.80 16.73
C LYS A 52 -6.82 29.65 15.22
N VAL A 53 -6.26 30.55 14.41
CA VAL A 53 -6.29 30.44 12.94
C VAL A 53 -5.48 29.24 12.46
N GLU A 54 -4.26 29.06 12.98
CA GLU A 54 -3.43 27.91 12.63
C GLU A 54 -4.07 26.59 13.07
N ALA A 55 -4.66 26.53 14.27
CA ALA A 55 -5.35 25.33 14.73
C ALA A 55 -6.53 24.93 13.82
N ARG A 56 -7.25 25.89 13.24
CA ARG A 56 -8.30 25.60 12.25
C ARG A 56 -7.74 24.95 10.99
N LYS A 57 -6.58 25.39 10.49
CA LYS A 57 -5.89 24.73 9.37
C LYS A 57 -5.48 23.30 9.75
N THR A 58 -4.94 23.10 10.94
CA THR A 58 -4.59 21.76 11.44
C THR A 58 -5.82 20.83 11.49
N ILE A 59 -6.99 21.33 11.88
CA ILE A 59 -8.23 20.54 11.92
C ILE A 59 -8.72 20.17 10.52
N VAL A 60 -8.55 21.05 9.52
CA VAL A 60 -8.79 20.69 8.11
C VAL A 60 -7.89 19.54 7.68
N SER A 61 -6.58 19.64 7.95
CA SER A 61 -5.62 18.57 7.67
C SER A 61 -6.01 17.27 8.39
N LEU A 62 -6.43 17.34 9.65
CA LEU A 62 -6.91 16.18 10.41
C LEU A 62 -8.13 15.52 9.75
N CYS A 63 -9.09 16.30 9.24
CA CYS A 63 -10.24 15.77 8.51
C CYS A 63 -9.81 14.97 7.26
N TYR A 64 -8.85 15.48 6.49
CA TYR A 64 -8.30 14.77 5.33
C TYR A 64 -7.52 13.51 5.73
N ILE A 65 -6.73 13.57 6.81
CA ILE A 65 -6.02 12.41 7.35
C ILE A 65 -7.03 11.33 7.76
N MET A 66 -8.06 11.67 8.52
CA MET A 66 -9.11 10.72 8.92
C MET A 66 -9.84 10.11 7.72
N ALA A 67 -10.10 10.89 6.66
CA ALA A 67 -10.70 10.39 5.43
C ALA A 67 -9.76 9.46 4.63
N GLY A 68 -8.48 9.81 4.55
CA GLY A 68 -7.44 9.01 3.91
C GLY A 68 -7.19 7.69 4.64
N LEU A 69 -7.10 7.75 5.98
CA LEU A 69 -6.95 6.59 6.85
C LEU A 69 -8.10 5.60 6.62
N ARG A 70 -9.34 6.07 6.67
CA ARG A 70 -10.52 5.20 6.56
C ARG A 70 -10.68 4.51 5.19
N ASN A 71 -10.15 5.10 4.11
CA ASN A 71 -10.44 4.63 2.75
C ASN A 71 -9.26 3.95 2.06
N LYS A 72 -8.07 4.55 2.07
CA LYS A 72 -6.92 3.99 1.35
C LYS A 72 -6.06 3.16 2.29
N PHE A 73 -5.57 3.75 3.37
CA PHE A 73 -4.64 3.07 4.27
C PHE A 73 -5.26 1.87 4.97
N VAL A 74 -6.51 1.96 5.44
CA VAL A 74 -7.18 0.82 6.08
C VAL A 74 -7.46 -0.32 5.08
N ASN A 75 -7.82 -0.01 3.83
CA ASN A 75 -8.07 -1.04 2.83
C ASN A 75 -6.77 -1.69 2.33
N ASP A 76 -5.73 -0.89 2.11
CA ASP A 76 -4.40 -1.36 1.74
C ASP A 76 -3.81 -2.22 2.86
N PHE A 77 -3.91 -1.77 4.12
CA PHE A 77 -3.48 -2.54 5.29
C PHE A 77 -4.24 -3.86 5.44
N LYS A 78 -5.57 -3.85 5.31
CA LYS A 78 -6.39 -5.07 5.33
C LYS A 78 -5.97 -6.06 4.24
N LEU A 79 -5.66 -5.55 3.05
CA LEU A 79 -5.17 -6.36 1.94
C LEU A 79 -3.80 -6.98 2.25
N GLU A 80 -2.88 -6.21 2.82
CA GLU A 80 -1.55 -6.67 3.22
C GLU A 80 -1.63 -7.76 4.29
N VAL A 81 -2.46 -7.56 5.32
CA VAL A 81 -2.76 -8.59 6.33
C VAL A 81 -3.34 -9.84 5.67
N GLY A 82 -4.28 -9.69 4.74
CA GLY A 82 -4.88 -10.83 4.02
C GLY A 82 -3.87 -11.58 3.14
N LEU A 83 -2.97 -10.86 2.47
CA LEU A 83 -1.87 -11.44 1.70
C LEU A 83 -0.90 -12.19 2.61
N PHE A 84 -0.53 -11.62 3.75
CA PHE A 84 0.32 -12.25 4.76
C PHE A 84 -0.29 -13.54 5.29
N LEU A 85 -1.58 -13.51 5.66
CA LEU A 85 -2.31 -14.70 6.11
C LEU A 85 -2.33 -15.78 5.02
N SER A 86 -2.63 -15.40 3.77
CA SER A 86 -2.60 -16.33 2.64
C SER A 86 -1.21 -16.93 2.41
N ALA A 87 -0.14 -16.13 2.53
CA ALA A 87 1.24 -16.58 2.38
C ALA A 87 1.69 -17.49 3.54
N SER A 88 1.15 -17.28 4.73
CA SER A 88 1.39 -18.10 5.93
C SER A 88 0.61 -19.41 5.94
N GLY A 89 -0.12 -19.73 4.86
CA GLY A 89 -0.92 -20.96 4.75
C GLY A 89 -2.25 -20.92 5.49
N ALA A 90 -2.74 -19.73 5.88
CA ALA A 90 -4.05 -19.61 6.51
C ALA A 90 -5.16 -20.10 5.57
N THR A 91 -6.13 -20.83 6.11
CA THR A 91 -7.27 -21.34 5.34
C THR A 91 -8.17 -20.19 4.90
N ARG A 92 -8.96 -20.45 3.85
CA ARG A 92 -10.01 -19.50 3.40
C ARG A 92 -10.93 -19.10 4.55
N ALA A 93 -11.37 -20.06 5.36
CA ALA A 93 -12.24 -19.80 6.50
C ALA A 93 -11.58 -18.85 7.52
N ALA A 94 -10.30 -19.06 7.85
CA ALA A 94 -9.58 -18.18 8.76
C ALA A 94 -9.48 -16.74 8.22
N ILE A 95 -9.18 -16.57 6.93
CA ILE A 95 -9.11 -15.24 6.30
C ILE A 95 -10.48 -14.56 6.28
N ASP A 96 -11.55 -15.31 5.96
CA ASP A 96 -12.91 -14.79 5.94
C ASP A 96 -13.42 -14.44 7.36
N THR A 97 -13.01 -15.19 8.39
CA THR A 97 -13.24 -14.83 9.81
C THR A 97 -12.49 -13.54 10.18
N MET A 98 -11.21 -13.42 9.82
CA MET A 98 -10.41 -12.21 10.07
C MET A 98 -10.99 -10.98 9.33
N ASN A 99 -11.60 -11.19 8.17
CA ASN A 99 -12.34 -10.16 7.47
C ASN A 99 -13.63 -9.77 8.19
N SER A 100 -14.38 -10.75 8.71
CA SER A 100 -15.64 -10.53 9.43
C SER A 100 -15.47 -9.68 10.69
N ILE A 101 -14.35 -9.82 11.40
CA ILE A 101 -13.98 -8.96 12.54
C ILE A 101 -13.37 -7.62 12.12
N GLY A 102 -13.24 -7.38 10.81
CA GLY A 102 -12.77 -6.12 10.25
C GLY A 102 -11.26 -5.95 10.17
N PHE A 103 -10.46 -7.00 10.36
CA PHE A 103 -8.99 -6.91 10.43
C PHE A 103 -8.28 -7.24 9.10
N SER A 104 -8.83 -8.16 8.30
CA SER A 104 -8.27 -8.58 7.02
C SER A 104 -9.17 -8.21 5.83
N ALA A 105 -8.63 -8.25 4.62
CA ALA A 105 -9.40 -8.37 3.40
C ALA A 105 -10.03 -9.76 3.27
N TYR A 106 -11.15 -9.84 2.56
CA TYR A 106 -11.85 -11.09 2.27
C TYR A 106 -11.02 -11.98 1.34
N TYR A 107 -11.12 -13.30 1.47
CA TYR A 107 -10.26 -14.24 0.75
C TYR A 107 -10.29 -14.04 -0.77
N THR A 108 -11.47 -13.79 -1.35
CA THR A 108 -11.57 -13.59 -2.81
C THR A 108 -10.88 -12.31 -3.27
N THR A 109 -10.88 -11.25 -2.45
CA THR A 109 -10.15 -10.00 -2.73
C THR A 109 -8.65 -10.26 -2.76
N VAL A 110 -8.12 -11.00 -1.77
CA VAL A 110 -6.71 -11.40 -1.71
C VAL A 110 -6.35 -12.23 -2.96
N ASN A 111 -7.16 -13.22 -3.31
CA ASN A 111 -6.88 -14.08 -4.45
C ASN A 111 -6.96 -13.33 -5.80
N ASN A 112 -7.91 -12.41 -5.94
CA ASN A 112 -8.02 -11.54 -7.11
C ASN A 112 -6.79 -10.64 -7.25
N PHE A 113 -6.30 -10.08 -6.14
CA PHE A 113 -5.08 -9.28 -6.13
C PHE A 113 -3.84 -10.09 -6.52
N LYS A 114 -3.67 -11.30 -5.97
CA LYS A 114 -2.58 -12.21 -6.36
C LYS A 114 -2.59 -12.53 -7.85
N ARG A 115 -3.78 -12.83 -8.40
CA ARG A 115 -3.95 -13.09 -9.83
C ARG A 115 -3.64 -11.86 -10.68
N LYS A 116 -4.08 -10.68 -10.26
CA LYS A 116 -3.74 -9.42 -10.93
C LYS A 116 -2.22 -9.22 -10.96
N LEU A 117 -1.55 -9.39 -9.83
CA LEU A 117 -0.10 -9.27 -9.73
C LEU A 117 0.62 -10.28 -10.64
N ALA A 118 0.19 -11.54 -10.66
CA ALA A 118 0.74 -12.56 -11.55
C ALA A 118 0.55 -12.21 -13.05
N ASN A 119 -0.61 -11.65 -13.42
CA ASN A 119 -0.90 -11.25 -14.79
C ASN A 119 -0.12 -10.01 -15.23
N GLU A 120 0.07 -9.05 -14.33
CA GLU A 120 0.81 -7.80 -14.60
C GLU A 120 2.33 -8.01 -14.60
N HIS A 121 2.83 -9.03 -13.87
CA HIS A 121 4.25 -9.26 -13.69
C HIS A 121 5.03 -9.43 -15.01
N PRO A 122 4.61 -10.26 -15.98
CA PRO A 122 5.30 -10.35 -17.27
C PRO A 122 5.33 -9.02 -18.05
N LEU A 123 4.26 -8.23 -17.97
CA LEU A 123 4.18 -6.93 -18.64
C LEU A 123 5.14 -5.93 -18.00
N ASN A 124 5.18 -5.89 -16.66
CA ASN A 124 6.10 -5.03 -15.91
C ASN A 124 7.55 -5.40 -16.19
N ILE A 125 7.87 -6.70 -16.25
CA ILE A 125 9.19 -7.19 -16.64
C ILE A 125 9.55 -6.75 -18.06
N ARG A 126 8.64 -6.93 -19.03
CA ARG A 126 8.87 -6.50 -20.42
C ARG A 126 9.12 -4.99 -20.50
N ASN A 127 8.28 -4.19 -19.84
CA ASN A 127 8.43 -2.74 -19.80
C ASN A 127 9.78 -2.32 -19.18
N PHE A 128 10.22 -3.02 -18.13
CA PHE A 128 11.52 -2.79 -17.53
C PHE A 128 12.65 -3.05 -18.54
N PHE A 129 12.66 -4.19 -19.23
CA PHE A 129 13.68 -4.47 -20.25
C PHE A 129 13.63 -3.51 -21.44
N SER A 130 12.44 -3.12 -21.90
CA SER A 130 12.29 -2.14 -22.98
C SER A 130 12.86 -0.77 -22.59
N LYS A 131 12.71 -0.36 -21.33
CA LYS A 131 13.24 0.92 -20.82
C LYS A 131 14.75 0.90 -20.63
N HIS A 132 15.32 -0.28 -20.37
CA HIS A 132 16.73 -0.48 -20.02
C HIS A 132 17.41 -1.41 -21.05
N SER A 133 17.17 -1.16 -22.34
CA SER A 133 17.68 -1.98 -23.44
C SER A 133 19.20 -1.84 -23.65
N ASP A 134 19.83 -0.83 -23.05
CA ASP A 134 21.27 -0.54 -23.04
C ASP A 134 22.03 -1.26 -21.91
N HIS A 135 21.36 -2.10 -21.12
CA HIS A 135 21.96 -2.83 -20.00
C HIS A 135 22.28 -4.27 -20.39
N LEU A 136 23.40 -4.82 -19.87
CA LEU A 136 23.68 -6.25 -19.95
C LEU A 136 23.08 -6.94 -18.74
N TYR A 137 22.26 -7.94 -19.02
CA TYR A 137 21.64 -8.79 -18.03
C TYR A 137 22.35 -10.13 -18.01
N ILE A 138 22.97 -10.47 -16.87
CA ILE A 138 23.58 -11.78 -16.67
C ILE A 138 22.74 -12.50 -15.61
N TYR A 139 22.03 -13.53 -16.05
CA TYR A 139 21.27 -14.41 -15.17
C TYR A 139 22.13 -15.61 -14.86
N ASN A 140 22.56 -15.73 -13.60
CA ASN A 140 23.12 -16.99 -13.12
C ASN A 140 21.97 -17.81 -12.53
N LEU A 141 21.40 -18.68 -13.36
CA LEU A 141 20.41 -19.67 -12.95
C LEU A 141 21.18 -20.92 -12.50
N ASP A 142 21.63 -20.88 -11.25
CA ASP A 142 22.28 -22.01 -10.61
C ASP A 142 21.25 -22.79 -9.81
N ASP A 143 21.11 -24.09 -10.06
CA ASP A 143 20.25 -24.97 -9.26
C ASP A 143 21.06 -25.47 -8.06
N TYR A 144 21.28 -24.55 -7.12
CA TYR A 144 22.06 -24.81 -5.92
C TYR A 144 21.30 -25.81 -5.03
N HIS A 145 21.50 -27.10 -5.26
CA HIS A 145 20.88 -28.17 -4.47
C HIS A 145 21.52 -28.41 -3.10
N ASP A 146 22.62 -27.71 -2.77
CA ASP A 146 23.50 -28.13 -1.67
C ASP A 146 23.97 -26.98 -0.76
N ILE A 147 23.13 -25.98 -0.51
CA ILE A 147 23.38 -25.08 0.63
C ILE A 147 22.95 -25.82 1.91
N HIS A 148 23.81 -26.70 2.41
CA HIS A 148 23.67 -27.24 3.76
C HIS A 148 23.73 -26.07 4.75
N GLU A 149 22.57 -25.57 5.17
CA GLU A 149 22.48 -24.72 6.35
C GLU A 149 23.06 -25.55 7.51
N LYS A 150 24.08 -25.03 8.23
CA LYS A 150 24.56 -25.68 9.47
C LYS A 150 23.41 -25.68 10.48
N ARG A 151 22.62 -26.75 10.50
CA ARG A 151 21.57 -27.00 11.48
C ARG A 151 22.05 -28.02 12.50
N ARG A 152 21.71 -27.78 13.77
CA ARG A 152 21.76 -28.82 14.79
C ARG A 152 20.65 -29.83 14.47
N PRO A 153 20.93 -31.14 14.42
CA PRO A 153 19.90 -32.14 14.12
C PRO A 153 18.74 -32.05 15.11
N ASP A 154 17.53 -31.91 14.59
CA ASP A 154 16.25 -32.02 15.29
C ASP A 154 15.54 -33.22 14.67
N THR A 155 15.09 -34.15 15.51
CA THR A 155 14.53 -35.45 15.12
C THR A 155 13.17 -35.39 14.42
N VAL A 156 12.61 -34.21 14.14
CA VAL A 156 11.20 -34.07 13.72
C VAL A 156 11.02 -33.43 12.33
N THR A 157 12.08 -32.92 11.68
CA THR A 157 11.94 -32.27 10.36
C THR A 157 12.99 -32.72 9.34
N LEU A 158 12.52 -33.13 8.15
CA LEU A 158 13.37 -33.33 6.97
C LEU A 158 13.80 -31.97 6.38
N SER A 159 15.03 -31.87 5.88
CA SER A 159 15.52 -30.65 5.23
C SER A 159 14.73 -30.37 3.95
N THR A 160 14.11 -29.20 3.84
CA THR A 160 13.53 -28.71 2.60
C THR A 160 14.59 -28.00 1.76
N ALA A 161 14.79 -28.46 0.52
CA ALA A 161 15.65 -27.78 -0.44
C ALA A 161 15.13 -26.37 -0.70
N LYS A 162 16.00 -25.36 -0.63
CA LYS A 162 15.69 -23.98 -1.01
C LYS A 162 16.43 -23.67 -2.30
N HIS A 163 15.69 -23.42 -3.38
CA HIS A 163 16.28 -22.94 -4.62
C HIS A 163 16.58 -21.45 -4.49
N MET A 164 17.79 -21.04 -4.88
CA MET A 164 18.21 -19.64 -4.92
C MET A 164 18.65 -19.30 -6.34
N ALA A 165 18.00 -18.33 -6.97
CA ALA A 165 18.44 -17.76 -8.25
C ALA A 165 19.00 -16.35 -8.00
N THR A 166 20.21 -16.08 -8.51
CA THR A 166 20.83 -14.75 -8.39
C THR A 166 20.88 -14.08 -9.75
N SER A 167 20.24 -12.91 -9.86
CA SER A 167 20.26 -12.09 -11.07
C SER A 167 21.17 -10.88 -10.87
N ILE A 168 22.15 -10.68 -11.77
CA ILE A 168 23.03 -9.51 -11.75
C ILE A 168 22.69 -8.62 -12.94
N CYS A 169 22.35 -7.35 -12.68
CA CYS A 169 22.11 -6.33 -13.70
C CYS A 169 23.24 -5.31 -13.68
N LYS A 170 23.89 -5.07 -14.82
CA LYS A 170 24.93 -4.04 -14.95
C LYS A 170 24.70 -3.22 -16.22
N GLN A 171 24.65 -1.88 -16.06
CA GLN A 171 24.64 -0.99 -17.21
C GLN A 171 25.96 -1.11 -17.98
N VAL A 172 25.88 -1.17 -19.30
CA VAL A 172 27.07 -1.27 -20.14
C VAL A 172 27.35 0.10 -20.76
N LEU A 173 28.46 0.71 -20.36
CA LEU A 173 28.94 1.95 -20.95
C LEU A 173 29.90 1.60 -22.10
N GLY A 174 29.50 1.92 -23.33
CA GLY A 174 30.41 1.92 -24.50
C GLY A 174 30.89 0.54 -24.97
N CYS A 175 30.04 -0.49 -24.98
CA CYS A 175 30.41 -1.80 -25.54
C CYS A 175 29.84 -1.99 -26.95
N ALA A 176 30.62 -2.63 -27.82
CA ALA A 176 30.16 -3.04 -29.14
C ALA A 176 29.05 -4.11 -28.99
N PRO A 177 28.05 -4.14 -29.88
CA PRO A 177 26.99 -5.16 -29.85
C PRO A 177 27.62 -6.56 -29.91
N ILE A 178 27.19 -7.45 -29.01
CA ILE A 178 27.66 -8.84 -29.00
C ILE A 178 27.12 -9.51 -30.29
N PRO A 179 27.99 -10.04 -31.16
CA PRO A 179 27.54 -10.71 -32.37
C PRO A 179 26.72 -11.95 -32.01
N ILE A 180 25.49 -12.02 -32.55
CA ILE A 180 24.65 -13.21 -32.46
C ILE A 180 25.21 -14.22 -33.47
N VAL A 181 25.93 -15.23 -32.98
CA VAL A 181 26.36 -16.37 -33.80
C VAL A 181 25.29 -17.45 -33.66
N PHE A 182 24.61 -17.76 -34.77
CA PHE A 182 23.73 -18.93 -34.90
C PHE A 182 24.54 -20.15 -35.35
#